data_AF-A0A942HYT6-F1
#
_entry.id   AF-A0A942HYT6-F1
#
_cell.length_a   1.000
_cell.length_b   1.000
_cell.length_c   1.000
_cell.angle_alpha   90.00
_cell.angle_beta   90.00
_cell.angle_gamma   90.00
#
_symmetry.space_group_name_H-M   'P 1'
#
loop_
_entity.id
_entity.type
_entity.pdbx_description
1 polymer ?
#
loop_
_entity_poly.entity_id
_entity_poly.type
_entity_poly.pdbx_seq_one_letter_code
_entity_poly.pdbx_strand_id
1 'polypeptide(L)'
;MASNTTDVSSTFNKDAIKSLRLRLGWSQADLARRLSCASTEVELWENGSGSPAAKFLSELFLIEKQADACSHEVHASPLAETLCDKKALGQIEFSEIKEDIE
;
A
#
# COMPACT_ATOMS: atom_id res chain seq x y z
N MET A 1 -4.01 -19.52 -21.99
CA MET A 1 -3.87 -19.92 -20.58
C MET A 1 -2.42 -19.80 -20.21
N ALA A 2 -2.00 -18.62 -19.73
CA ALA A 2 -0.64 -18.39 -19.27
C ALA A 2 -0.70 -18.06 -17.78
N SER A 3 -0.02 -18.89 -17.02
CA SER A 3 0.14 -18.83 -15.57
C SER A 3 0.79 -17.53 -15.16
N ASN A 4 0.16 -16.77 -14.26
CA ASN A 4 0.82 -15.77 -13.42
C ASN A 4 0.29 -15.94 -12.00
N THR A 5 0.63 -17.06 -11.38
CA THR A 5 0.65 -17.15 -9.91
C THR A 5 1.96 -16.52 -9.49
N THR A 6 1.99 -15.19 -9.47
CA THR A 6 3.10 -14.43 -8.90
C THR A 6 3.21 -14.86 -7.45
N ASP A 7 4.35 -15.45 -7.10
CA ASP A 7 4.63 -15.99 -5.78
C ASP A 7 4.47 -14.89 -4.71
N VAL A 8 3.33 -14.89 -4.02
CA VAL A 8 2.97 -13.89 -2.99
C VAL A 8 3.99 -13.91 -1.84
N SER A 9 4.76 -15.00 -1.68
CA SER A 9 5.84 -15.09 -0.70
C SER A 9 7.04 -14.20 -1.03
N SER A 10 7.21 -13.78 -2.29
CA SER A 10 8.34 -12.96 -2.74
C SER A 10 8.05 -11.45 -2.68
N THR A 11 6.79 -11.05 -2.50
CA THR A 11 6.35 -9.64 -2.52
C THR A 11 6.71 -8.89 -1.24
N PHE A 12 6.61 -9.53 -0.08
CA PHE A 12 6.87 -8.90 1.22
C PHE A 12 8.24 -9.29 1.78
N ASN A 13 9.29 -8.74 1.18
CA ASN A 13 10.64 -8.81 1.75
C ASN A 13 10.83 -7.76 2.88
N LYS A 14 11.97 -7.82 3.57
CA LYS A 14 12.30 -6.95 4.71
C LYS A 14 12.13 -5.45 4.41
N ASP A 15 12.53 -5.03 3.21
CA ASP A 15 12.52 -3.62 2.81
C ASP A 15 11.11 -3.18 2.41
N ALA A 16 10.34 -4.08 1.77
CA ALA A 16 8.94 -3.84 1.43
C ALA A 16 8.07 -3.65 2.67
N ILE A 17 8.22 -4.52 3.69
CA ILE A 17 7.47 -4.43 4.95
C ILE A 17 7.79 -3.12 5.67
N LYS A 18 9.08 -2.80 5.80
CA LYS A 18 9.54 -1.57 6.44
C LYS A 18 9.05 -0.34 5.69
N SER A 19 9.13 -0.34 4.36
CA SER A 19 8.67 0.75 3.51
C SER A 19 7.18 1.00 3.67
N LEU A 20 6.35 -0.06 3.60
CA LEU A 20 4.91 0.04 3.81
C LEU A 20 4.58 0.66 5.17
N ARG A 21 5.23 0.19 6.23
CA ARG A 21 5.05 0.72 7.58
C ARG A 21 5.39 2.20 7.67
N LEU A 22 6.52 2.61 7.10
CA LEU A 22 6.97 4.00 7.15
C LEU A 22 6.10 4.94 6.31
N ARG A 23 5.61 4.48 5.15
CA ARG A 23 4.63 5.21 4.32
C ARG A 23 3.35 5.54 5.10
N LEU A 24 2.95 4.64 5.98
CA LEU A 24 1.78 4.80 6.86
C LEU A 24 2.08 5.57 8.16
N GLY A 25 3.34 6.00 8.38
CA GLY A 25 3.75 6.68 9.62
C GLY A 25 3.73 5.78 10.85
N TRP A 26 3.78 4.46 10.68
CA TRP A 26 3.63 3.48 11.75
C TRP A 26 4.98 3.11 12.39
N SER A 27 4.98 2.85 13.70
CA SER A 27 6.07 2.13 14.38
C SER A 27 5.92 0.61 14.20
N GLN A 28 6.96 -0.18 14.49
CA GLN A 28 6.87 -1.65 14.41
C GLN A 28 5.76 -2.20 15.30
N ALA A 29 5.52 -1.57 16.45
CA ALA A 29 4.43 -1.90 17.36
C ALA A 29 3.04 -1.57 16.77
N ASP A 30 2.91 -0.53 15.95
CA ASP A 30 1.66 -0.22 15.25
C ASP A 30 1.32 -1.29 14.21
N LEU A 31 2.31 -1.68 13.39
CA LEU A 31 2.12 -2.76 12.42
C LEU A 31 1.78 -4.08 13.11
N ALA A 32 2.47 -4.42 14.19
CA ALA A 32 2.19 -5.62 14.98
C ALA A 32 0.77 -5.61 15.57
N ARG A 33 0.32 -4.47 16.11
CA ARG A 33 -1.07 -4.30 16.57
C ARG A 33 -2.07 -4.50 15.44
N ARG A 34 -1.78 -3.99 14.24
CA ARG A 34 -2.65 -4.17 13.07
C ARG A 34 -2.74 -5.63 12.63
N LEU A 35 -1.62 -6.36 12.67
CA LEU A 35 -1.52 -7.77 12.28
C LEU A 35 -1.86 -8.75 13.41
N SER A 36 -2.16 -8.26 14.62
CA SER A 36 -2.37 -9.06 15.82
C SER A 36 -1.22 -10.04 16.10
N CYS A 37 0.02 -9.56 16.00
CA CYS A 37 1.24 -10.31 16.28
C CYS A 37 2.14 -9.59 17.31
N ALA A 38 3.24 -10.22 17.72
CA ALA A 38 4.20 -9.56 18.60
C ALA A 38 5.07 -8.56 17.81
N SER A 39 5.47 -7.44 18.44
CA SER A 39 6.36 -6.47 17.79
C SER A 39 7.72 -7.06 17.39
N THR A 40 8.18 -8.06 18.15
CA THR A 40 9.41 -8.81 17.86
C THR A 40 9.31 -9.63 16.57
N GLU A 41 8.12 -10.08 16.17
CA GLU A 41 7.93 -10.76 14.88
C GLU A 41 8.14 -9.78 13.72
N VAL A 42 7.59 -8.56 13.83
CA VAL A 42 7.79 -7.49 12.83
C VAL A 42 9.26 -7.08 12.75
N GLU A 43 9.94 -6.97 13.89
CA GLU A 43 11.38 -6.69 13.93
C GLU A 43 12.19 -7.74 13.16
N LEU A 44 11.91 -9.03 13.39
CA LEU A 44 12.56 -10.14 12.69
C LEU A 44 12.31 -10.11 11.17
N TRP A 45 11.11 -9.72 10.74
CA TRP A 45 10.81 -9.59 9.31
C TRP A 45 11.56 -8.41 8.69
N GLU A 46 11.57 -7.24 9.33
CA GLU A 46 12.21 -6.03 8.81
C GLU A 46 13.75 -6.08 8.86
N ASN A 47 14.33 -6.91 9.73
CA ASN A 47 15.78 -7.13 9.76
C ASN A 47 16.22 -8.30 8.85
N GLY A 48 15.27 -9.06 8.30
CA GLY A 48 15.53 -10.21 7.42
C GLY A 48 15.95 -11.50 8.13
N SER A 49 15.84 -11.57 9.45
CA SER A 49 16.12 -12.78 10.24
C SER A 49 14.94 -13.75 10.29
N GLY A 50 13.79 -13.36 9.72
CA GLY A 50 12.62 -14.20 9.55
C GLY A 50 11.71 -13.69 8.43
N SER A 51 10.68 -14.47 8.11
CA SER A 51 9.68 -14.11 7.11
C SER A 51 8.26 -14.27 7.67
N PRO A 52 7.29 -13.44 7.23
CA PRO A 52 5.91 -13.58 7.66
C PRO A 52 5.31 -14.91 7.18
N ALA A 53 4.55 -15.57 8.06
CA ALA A 53 3.72 -16.70 7.66
C ALA A 53 2.60 -16.27 6.71
N ALA A 54 2.06 -17.22 5.94
CA ALA A 54 1.03 -16.95 4.93
C ALA A 54 -0.17 -16.12 5.43
N LYS A 55 -0.61 -16.35 6.68
CA LYS A 55 -1.71 -15.57 7.29
C LYS A 55 -1.44 -14.06 7.36
N PHE A 56 -0.18 -13.66 7.53
CA PHE A 56 0.21 -12.26 7.59
C PHE A 56 0.40 -11.64 6.21
N LEU A 57 0.75 -12.45 5.20
CA LEU A 57 0.90 -11.97 3.82
C LEU A 57 -0.42 -11.41 3.25
N SER A 58 -1.54 -12.08 3.54
CA SER A 58 -2.87 -11.60 3.10
C SER A 58 -3.22 -10.25 3.74
N GLU A 59 -2.94 -10.07 5.03
CA GLU A 59 -3.19 -8.82 5.74
C GLU A 59 -2.24 -7.70 5.27
N LEU A 60 -0.96 -8.01 5.08
CA LEU A 60 0.03 -7.07 4.53
C LEU A 60 -0.38 -6.60 3.13
N PHE A 61 -0.88 -7.50 2.28
CA PHE A 61 -1.40 -7.16 0.97
C PHE A 61 -2.59 -6.21 1.06
N LEU A 62 -3.54 -6.45 1.96
CA LEU A 62 -4.67 -5.56 2.15
C LEU A 62 -4.23 -4.16 2.62
N ILE A 63 -3.29 -4.09 3.57
CA ILE A 63 -2.73 -2.84 4.07
C ILE A 63 -2.01 -2.08 2.95
N GLU A 64 -1.22 -2.76 2.12
CA GLU A 64 -0.55 -2.18 0.95
C GLU A 64 -1.56 -1.58 -0.02
N LYS A 65 -2.62 -2.33 -0.39
CA LYS A 65 -3.66 -1.82 -1.29
C LYS A 65 -4.43 -0.64 -0.73
N GLN A 66 -4.65 -0.61 0.58
CA GLN A 66 -5.25 0.56 1.22
C GLN A 66 -4.30 1.76 1.17
N ALA A 67 -3.01 1.55 1.43
CA ALA A 67 -2.01 2.61 1.38
C ALA A 67 -1.89 3.20 -0.05
N ASP A 68 -1.91 2.36 -1.07
CA ASP A 68 -1.87 2.78 -2.48
C ASP A 68 -3.13 3.59 -2.84
N ALA A 69 -4.32 3.11 -2.45
CA ALA A 69 -5.58 3.80 -2.73
C ALA A 69 -5.63 5.19 -2.08
N CYS A 70 -5.24 5.30 -0.80
CA CYS A 70 -5.16 6.60 -0.12
C CYS A 70 -4.13 7.53 -0.78
N SER A 71 -2.98 6.99 -1.20
CA SER A 71 -1.96 7.79 -1.90
C SER A 71 -2.53 8.34 -3.22
N HIS A 72 -3.17 7.50 -4.02
CA HIS A 72 -3.79 7.92 -5.28
C HIS A 72 -4.85 8.98 -5.06
N GLU A 73 -5.73 8.83 -4.07
CA GLU A 73 -6.75 9.81 -3.75
C GLU A 73 -6.14 11.18 -3.40
N VAL A 74 -5.10 11.20 -2.56
CA VAL A 74 -4.40 12.43 -2.15
C VAL A 74 -3.75 13.14 -3.35
N HIS A 75 -3.17 12.39 -4.30
CA HIS A 75 -2.58 12.98 -5.51
C HIS A 75 -3.63 13.41 -6.54
N ALA A 76 -4.68 12.61 -6.72
CA ALA A 76 -5.69 12.80 -7.75
C ALA A 76 -6.66 13.94 -7.44
N SER A 77 -7.09 14.07 -6.17
CA SER A 77 -8.17 14.96 -5.79
C SER A 77 -7.91 16.44 -6.14
N PRO A 78 -6.72 17.03 -5.88
CA PRO A 78 -6.46 18.44 -6.22
C PRO A 78 -6.48 18.70 -7.73
N LEU A 79 -5.94 17.77 -8.52
CA LEU A 79 -5.96 17.87 -9.98
C LEU A 79 -7.40 17.74 -10.50
N ALA A 80 -8.16 16.82 -9.93
CA ALA A 80 -9.55 16.62 -10.30
C ALA A 80 -10.41 17.86 -10.05
N GLU A 81 -10.26 18.48 -8.87
CA GLU A 81 -10.91 19.75 -8.52
C GLU A 81 -10.57 20.85 -9.54
N THR A 82 -9.28 21.02 -9.82
CA THR A 82 -8.81 22.02 -10.79
C THR A 82 -9.41 21.82 -12.19
N LEU A 83 -9.53 20.57 -12.65
CA LEU A 83 -10.09 20.27 -13.97
C LEU A 83 -11.62 20.42 -14.00
N CYS A 84 -12.31 20.00 -12.94
CA CYS A 84 -13.75 20.24 -12.78
C CYS A 84 -14.06 21.75 -12.90
N ASP A 85 -13.30 22.58 -12.19
CA ASP A 85 -13.47 24.04 -12.23
C ASP A 85 -13.18 24.61 -13.62
N LYS A 86 -12.06 24.22 -14.23
CA LYS A 86 -11.67 24.69 -15.58
C LYS A 86 -12.69 24.31 -16.66
N LYS A 87 -13.28 23.12 -16.56
CA LYS A 87 -14.24 22.60 -17.54
C LYS A 87 -15.71 22.87 -17.16
N ALA A 88 -15.97 23.47 -15.99
CA ALA A 88 -17.29 23.64 -15.39
C ALA A 88 -18.08 22.31 -15.30
N LEU A 89 -17.42 21.24 -14.87
CA LEU A 89 -17.99 19.91 -14.69
C LEU A 89 -18.21 19.60 -13.21
N GLY A 90 -19.25 18.81 -12.89
CA GLY A 90 -19.50 18.32 -11.52
C GLY A 90 -18.77 17.03 -11.16
N GLN A 91 -18.18 16.36 -12.15
CA GLN A 91 -17.37 15.16 -12.00
C GLN A 91 -16.46 15.02 -13.22
N ILE A 92 -15.34 14.31 -13.04
CA ILE A 92 -14.47 13.88 -14.13
C ILE A 92 -14.14 12.40 -13.95
N GLU A 93 -13.81 11.73 -15.05
CA GLU A 93 -13.43 10.33 -15.01
C GLU A 93 -11.93 10.19 -14.70
N PHE A 94 -11.53 9.14 -13.97
CA PHE A 94 -10.17 9.01 -13.45
C PHE A 94 -9.10 8.90 -14.56
N SER A 95 -9.42 8.31 -15.72
CA SER A 95 -8.49 8.26 -16.86
C SER A 95 -8.12 9.64 -17.40
N GLU A 96 -8.94 10.67 -17.19
CA GLU A 96 -8.61 12.04 -17.60
C GLU A 96 -7.52 12.70 -16.75
N ILE A 97 -7.24 12.14 -15.56
CA ILE A 97 -6.20 12.66 -14.64
C ILE A 97 -5.07 11.67 -14.41
N LYS A 98 -5.24 10.42 -14.84
CA LYS A 98 -4.31 9.33 -14.54
C LYS A 98 -2.89 9.60 -15.05
N GLU A 99 -2.76 10.17 -16.25
CA GLU A 99 -1.45 10.44 -16.88
C GLU A 99 -0.65 11.52 -16.13
N ASP A 100 -1.32 12.40 -15.38
CA ASP A 100 -0.68 13.51 -14.65
C ASP A 100 -0.29 13.11 -13.21
N ILE A 101 -0.67 11.91 -12.76
CA ILE A 101 -0.41 11.38 -11.39
C ILE A 101 0.74 10.35 -11.39
N GLU A 102 1.07 9.75 -12.53
CA GLU A 102 2.14 8.75 -12.72
C GLU A 102 3.54 9.37 -12.88
#